data_AF-A0AAF0Y0J8-F1
#
_entry.id   AF-A0AAF0Y0J8-F1
#
_cell.length_a   1.000
_cell.length_b   1.000
_cell.length_c   1.000
_cell.angle_alpha   90.00
_cell.angle_beta   90.00
_cell.angle_gamma   90.00
#
_symmetry.space_group_name_H-M   'P 1'
#
loop_
_entity.id
_entity.type
_entity.pdbx_description
1 polymer ?
#
loop_
_entity_poly.entity_id
_entity_poly.type
_entity_poly.pdbx_seq_one_letter_code
_entity_poly.pdbx_strand_id
1 'polypeptide(L)'
;MSAQTLFRAGAALTATGMSFGAFGAHALRARFPELPEKSHTSWMTGSSYLIFNGLALLAISAHPSVALGARRYKTAAGLIIGGALTFSGTIFGLVLWRDQVAKVFGPLTPLGGLAMISGLVHHAHE
;
A
#
# COMPACT_ATOMS: atom_id res chain seq x y z
N MET A 1 5.71 15.32 -9.88
CA MET A 1 6.28 14.84 -8.60
C MET A 1 7.77 14.91 -8.76
N SER A 2 8.47 15.57 -7.84
CA SER A 2 9.93 15.57 -7.79
C SER A 2 10.41 14.32 -7.04
N ALA A 3 11.71 14.01 -7.14
CA ALA A 3 12.34 12.94 -6.35
C ALA A 3 12.05 13.09 -4.85
N GLN A 4 12.13 14.32 -4.32
CA GLN A 4 11.83 14.60 -2.91
C GLN A 4 10.38 14.28 -2.53
N THR A 5 9.41 14.56 -3.41
CA THR A 5 8.00 14.18 -3.16
C THR A 5 7.84 12.68 -3.11
N LEU A 6 8.47 11.94 -4.05
CA LEU A 6 8.41 10.48 -4.09
C LEU A 6 9.07 9.86 -2.86
N PHE A 7 10.22 10.38 -2.44
CA PHE A 7 10.90 9.94 -1.24
C PHE A 7 10.02 10.10 0.01
N ARG A 8 9.42 11.29 0.19
CA ARG A 8 8.52 11.56 1.32
C ARG A 8 7.29 10.65 1.31
N ALA A 9 6.70 10.43 0.14
CA ALA A 9 5.56 9.54 -0.01
C ALA A 9 5.94 8.09 0.32
N GLY A 10 7.08 7.60 -0.19
CA GLY A 10 7.60 6.27 0.09
C GLY A 10 7.88 6.07 1.58
N ALA A 11 8.57 7.02 2.22
CA ALA A 11 8.84 6.99 3.65
C ALA A 11 7.56 6.98 4.49
N ALA A 12 6.58 7.82 4.15
CA ALA A 12 5.30 7.87 4.85
C ALA A 12 4.51 6.55 4.71
N LEU A 13 4.49 5.97 3.51
CA LEU A 13 3.78 4.71 3.24
C LEU A 13 4.45 3.55 3.99
N THR A 14 5.78 3.47 3.96
CA THR A 14 6.55 2.48 4.72
C THR A 14 6.32 2.61 6.22
N ALA A 15 6.40 3.82 6.77
CA ALA A 15 6.17 4.07 8.19
C ALA A 15 4.74 3.71 8.62
N THR A 16 3.75 3.99 7.77
CA THR A 16 2.35 3.59 7.99
C THR A 16 2.23 2.07 8.04
N GLY A 17 2.83 1.37 7.07
CA GLY A 17 2.90 -0.08 7.04
C GLY A 17 3.53 -0.66 8.31
N MET A 18 4.69 -0.17 8.72
CA MET A 18 5.35 -0.60 9.97
C MET A 18 4.46 -0.39 11.21
N SER A 19 3.79 0.77 11.29
CA SER A 19 2.90 1.10 12.41
C SER A 19 1.71 0.14 12.48
N PHE A 20 1.09 -0.16 11.34
CA PHE A 20 -0.04 -1.07 11.26
C PHE A 20 0.40 -2.52 11.48
N GLY A 21 1.59 -2.90 11.04
CA GLY A 21 2.19 -4.20 11.31
C GLY A 21 2.46 -4.41 12.80
N ALA A 22 3.03 -3.42 13.48
CA ALA A 22 3.25 -3.46 14.92
C ALA A 22 1.92 -3.56 15.70
N PHE A 23 0.92 -2.76 15.30
CA PHE A 23 -0.44 -2.87 15.85
C PHE A 23 -1.04 -4.26 15.63
N GLY A 24 -0.89 -4.82 14.42
CA GLY A 24 -1.35 -6.16 14.06
C GLY A 24 -0.73 -7.26 14.91
N ALA A 25 0.58 -7.18 15.14
CA ALA A 25 1.36 -8.18 15.86
C ALA A 25 1.14 -8.14 17.37
N HIS A 26 0.88 -6.97 17.96
CA HIS A 26 0.89 -6.81 19.42
C HIS A 26 -0.47 -6.45 20.01
N ALA A 27 -1.29 -5.68 19.30
CA ALA A 27 -2.53 -5.12 19.84
C ALA A 27 -3.81 -5.72 19.22
N LEU A 28 -3.78 -6.13 17.94
CA LEU A 28 -4.99 -6.53 17.22
C LEU A 28 -5.70 -7.73 17.86
N ARG A 29 -4.96 -8.80 18.21
CA ARG A 29 -5.54 -9.99 18.90
C ARG A 29 -6.10 -9.63 20.28
N ALA A 30 -5.38 -8.80 21.04
CA ALA A 30 -5.80 -8.39 22.37
C ALA A 30 -7.06 -7.51 22.33
N ARG A 31 -7.19 -6.67 21.28
CA ARG A 31 -8.31 -5.74 21.14
C ARG A 31 -9.56 -6.36 20.52
N PHE A 32 -9.39 -7.37 19.67
CA PHE A 32 -10.45 -8.06 18.93
C PHE A 32 -10.25 -9.58 19.00
N PRO A 33 -10.43 -10.20 20.18
CA PRO A 33 -10.19 -11.63 20.40
C PRO A 33 -11.10 -12.55 19.57
N GLU A 34 -12.25 -12.04 19.12
CA GLU A 34 -13.21 -12.73 18.27
C GLU A 34 -12.81 -12.82 16.79
N LEU A 35 -11.75 -12.12 16.37
CA LEU A 35 -11.30 -12.18 14.98
C LEU A 35 -10.76 -13.57 14.63
N PRO A 36 -11.20 -14.15 13.49
CA PRO A 36 -10.63 -15.40 13.02
C PRO A 36 -9.18 -15.22 12.59
N GLU A 37 -8.37 -16.28 12.69
CA GLU A 37 -6.93 -16.25 12.37
C GLU A 37 -6.64 -15.67 10.97
N LYS A 38 -7.51 -15.97 9.99
CA LYS A 38 -7.43 -15.41 8.62
C LYS A 38 -7.47 -13.88 8.58
N SER A 39 -8.14 -13.22 9.52
CA SER A 39 -8.21 -11.77 9.61
C SER A 39 -6.88 -11.18 10.11
N HIS A 40 -6.19 -11.87 11.03
CA HIS A 40 -4.84 -11.49 11.45
C HIS A 40 -3.85 -11.61 10.29
N THR A 41 -3.89 -12.72 9.56
CA THR A 41 -3.07 -12.90 8.35
C THR A 41 -3.38 -11.83 7.31
N SER A 42 -4.66 -11.54 7.07
CA SER A 42 -5.08 -10.49 6.14
C SER A 42 -4.57 -9.11 6.56
N TRP A 43 -4.67 -8.76 7.84
CA TRP A 43 -4.12 -7.52 8.37
C TRP A 43 -2.61 -7.40 8.10
N MET A 44 -1.85 -8.45 8.38
CA MET A 44 -0.41 -8.46 8.11
C MET A 44 -0.10 -8.35 6.61
N THR A 45 -0.92 -8.93 5.73
CA THR A 45 -0.83 -8.71 4.28
C THR A 45 -1.01 -7.23 3.93
N GLY A 46 -2.06 -6.56 4.43
CA GLY A 46 -2.28 -5.14 4.18
C GLY A 46 -1.10 -4.27 4.64
N SER A 47 -0.55 -4.56 5.81
CA SER A 47 0.66 -3.91 6.35
C SER A 47 1.87 -4.09 5.42
N SER A 48 2.17 -5.34 5.03
CA SER A 48 3.32 -5.66 4.18
C SER A 48 3.23 -4.99 2.81
N TYR A 49 2.04 -4.88 2.21
CA TYR A 49 1.87 -4.19 0.93
C TYR A 49 2.11 -2.68 1.04
N LEU A 50 1.80 -2.03 2.17
CA LEU A 50 2.19 -0.63 2.39
C LEU A 50 3.73 -0.49 2.46
N ILE A 51 4.39 -1.40 3.17
CA ILE A 51 5.86 -1.42 3.30
C ILE A 51 6.51 -1.61 1.93
N PHE A 52 6.14 -2.65 1.18
CA PHE A 52 6.77 -2.95 -0.10
C PHE A 52 6.57 -1.84 -1.14
N ASN A 53 5.37 -1.25 -1.21
CA ASN A 53 5.12 -0.16 -2.14
C ASN A 53 5.80 1.14 -1.68
N GLY A 54 5.94 1.37 -0.37
CA GLY A 54 6.72 2.48 0.16
C GLY A 54 8.20 2.35 -0.19
N LEU A 55 8.78 1.16 -0.03
CA LEU A 55 10.14 0.84 -0.46
C LEU A 55 10.31 0.99 -1.97
N ALA A 56 9.34 0.56 -2.77
CA ALA A 56 9.35 0.76 -4.22
C ALA A 56 9.39 2.26 -4.59
N LEU A 57 8.61 3.11 -3.92
CA LEU A 57 8.65 4.56 -4.13
C LEU A 57 9.99 5.19 -3.71
N LEU A 58 10.60 4.70 -2.63
CA LEU A 58 11.94 5.12 -2.24
C LEU A 58 12.96 4.75 -3.32
N ALA A 59 12.91 3.53 -3.85
CA ALA A 59 13.77 3.09 -4.95
C ALA A 59 13.56 3.92 -6.22
N ILE A 60 12.31 4.16 -6.61
CA ILE A 60 11.97 5.02 -7.76
C ILE A 60 12.53 6.43 -7.55
N SER A 61 12.39 6.99 -6.34
CA SER A 61 12.87 8.35 -6.04
C SER A 61 14.38 8.52 -6.21
N ALA A 62 15.15 7.45 -6.07
CA ALA A 62 16.60 7.42 -6.25
C ALA A 62 17.03 7.28 -7.73
N HIS A 63 16.10 7.01 -8.64
CA HIS A 63 16.43 6.82 -10.05
C HIS A 63 16.83 8.16 -10.72
N PRO A 64 18.01 8.25 -11.39
CA PRO A 64 18.53 9.51 -11.93
C PRO A 64 17.55 10.25 -12.86
N SER A 65 16.85 9.50 -13.72
CA SER A 65 15.89 10.08 -14.67
C SER A 65 14.62 10.68 -14.03
N VAL A 66 14.39 10.51 -12.71
CA VAL A 66 13.34 11.25 -11.99
C VAL A 66 13.67 12.74 -11.91
N ALA A 67 14.95 13.10 -11.78
CA ALA A 67 15.39 14.49 -11.80
C ALA A 67 15.10 15.17 -13.15
N LEU A 68 15.07 14.39 -14.23
CA LEU A 68 14.71 14.84 -15.59
C LEU A 68 13.20 15.08 -15.77
N GLY A 69 12.38 14.85 -14.73
CA GLY A 69 10.99 15.28 -14.70
C GLY A 69 10.02 14.50 -15.60
N ALA A 70 10.41 13.31 -16.08
CA ALA A 70 9.61 12.57 -17.04
C ALA A 70 8.20 12.24 -16.51
N ARG A 71 7.17 12.51 -17.32
CA ARG A 71 5.74 12.35 -16.97
C ARG A 71 5.41 10.94 -16.48
N ARG A 72 6.11 9.91 -17.00
CA ARG A 72 5.95 8.49 -16.62
C ARG A 72 6.09 8.23 -15.11
N TYR A 73 7.03 8.90 -14.45
CA TYR A 73 7.28 8.70 -13.02
C TYR A 73 6.12 9.22 -12.16
N LYS A 74 5.43 10.27 -12.64
CA LYS A 74 4.24 10.79 -11.96
C LYS A 74 3.09 9.78 -12.05
N THR A 75 2.88 9.20 -13.22
CA THR A 75 1.84 8.18 -13.45
C THR A 75 2.12 6.92 -12.64
N ALA A 76 3.34 6.38 -12.74
CA ALA A 76 3.76 5.20 -11.99
C ALA A 76 3.60 5.39 -10.47
N ALA A 77 4.11 6.51 -9.93
CA ALA A 77 3.99 6.80 -8.51
C ALA A 77 2.54 6.99 -8.06
N GLY A 78 1.71 7.67 -8.86
CA GLY A 78 0.28 7.83 -8.56
C GLY A 78 -0.45 6.49 -8.50
N LEU A 79 -0.17 5.59 -9.44
CA LEU A 79 -0.74 4.24 -9.47
C LEU A 79 -0.27 3.39 -8.28
N ILE A 80 1.01 3.46 -7.91
CA ILE A 80 1.56 2.74 -6.75
C ILE A 80 0.94 3.26 -5.44
N ILE A 81 0.92 4.58 -5.22
CA ILE A 81 0.36 5.18 -4.01
C ILE A 81 -1.13 4.88 -3.92
N GLY A 82 -1.90 5.20 -4.97
CA GLY A 82 -3.34 4.98 -5.00
C GLY A 82 -3.71 3.50 -4.87
N GLY A 83 -2.96 2.62 -5.55
CA GLY A 83 -3.13 1.18 -5.48
C GLY A 83 -2.85 0.62 -4.09
N ALA A 84 -1.75 1.03 -3.46
CA ALA A 84 -1.38 0.58 -2.10
C ALA A 84 -2.38 1.04 -1.05
N LEU A 85 -2.80 2.31 -1.10
CA LEU A 85 -3.81 2.83 -0.18
C LEU A 85 -5.16 2.13 -0.37
N THR A 86 -5.56 1.89 -1.61
CA THR A 86 -6.81 1.17 -1.92
C THR A 86 -6.72 -0.27 -1.42
N PHE A 87 -5.70 -1.02 -1.83
CA PHE A 87 -5.52 -2.43 -1.49
C PHE A 87 -5.41 -2.66 0.02
N SER A 88 -4.48 -1.96 0.68
CA SER A 88 -4.25 -2.14 2.11
C SER A 88 -5.39 -1.54 2.95
N GLY A 89 -5.90 -0.37 2.55
CA GLY A 89 -7.02 0.28 3.23
C GLY A 89 -8.29 -0.56 3.21
N THR A 90 -8.62 -1.18 2.07
CA THR A 90 -9.79 -2.06 1.97
C THR A 90 -9.60 -3.34 2.79
N ILE A 91 -8.39 -3.90 2.83
CA ILE A 91 -8.08 -5.05 3.71
C ILE A 91 -8.30 -4.69 5.18
N PHE A 92 -7.76 -3.56 5.65
CA PHE A 92 -7.96 -3.14 7.05
C PHE A 92 -9.44 -2.91 7.37
N GLY A 93 -10.17 -2.28 6.44
CA GLY A 93 -11.62 -2.10 6.58
C GLY A 93 -12.39 -3.42 6.61
N LEU A 94 -12.01 -4.39 5.78
CA LEU A 94 -12.61 -5.73 5.78
C LEU A 94 -12.32 -6.53 7.05
N VAL A 95 -11.19 -6.26 7.72
CA VAL A 95 -10.86 -6.87 9.01
C VAL A 95 -11.71 -6.26 10.13
N LEU A 96 -11.89 -4.93 10.15
CA LEU A 96 -12.56 -4.23 11.25
C LEU A 96 -14.09 -4.12 11.10
N TRP A 97 -14.60 -4.03 9.87
CA TRP A 97 -16.00 -3.70 9.58
C TRP A 97 -16.56 -4.56 8.44
N ARG A 98 -16.22 -5.85 8.44
CA ARG A 98 -16.56 -6.78 7.34
C ARG A 98 -18.02 -6.65 6.90
N ASP A 99 -18.96 -6.73 7.84
CA ASP A 99 -20.38 -6.80 7.52
C ASP A 99 -20.93 -5.49 6.94
N GLN A 100 -20.29 -4.36 7.26
CA GLN A 100 -20.65 -3.04 6.78
C GLN A 100 -20.03 -2.74 5.40
N VAL A 101 -18.79 -3.19 5.15
CA VAL A 101 -18.01 -2.75 3.98
C VAL A 101 -17.79 -3.82 2.92
N ALA A 102 -18.08 -5.10 3.20
CA ALA A 102 -17.69 -6.23 2.33
C ALA A 102 -18.15 -6.09 0.87
N LYS A 103 -19.37 -5.59 0.64
CA LYS A 103 -19.94 -5.46 -0.72
C LYS A 103 -19.15 -4.46 -1.59
N VAL A 104 -18.56 -3.44 -0.97
CA VAL A 104 -17.82 -2.39 -1.67
C VAL A 104 -16.32 -2.69 -1.65
N PHE A 105 -15.77 -3.07 -0.49
CA PHE A 105 -14.32 -3.21 -0.31
C PHE A 105 -13.78 -4.53 -0.89
N GLY A 106 -14.61 -5.57 -0.98
CA GLY A 106 -14.23 -6.83 -1.61
C GLY A 106 -13.73 -6.65 -3.04
N PRO A 107 -14.54 -6.05 -3.94
CA PRO A 107 -14.13 -5.76 -5.32
C PRO A 107 -13.02 -4.71 -5.47
N LEU A 108 -12.90 -3.76 -4.53
CA LEU A 108 -11.87 -2.71 -4.61
C LEU A 108 -10.46 -3.22 -4.31
N THR A 109 -10.33 -4.22 -3.44
CA THR A 109 -9.02 -4.82 -3.10
C THR A 109 -8.25 -5.26 -4.36
N PRO A 110 -8.77 -6.13 -5.25
CA PRO A 110 -8.04 -6.54 -6.45
C PRO A 110 -7.73 -5.38 -7.41
N LEU A 111 -8.59 -4.35 -7.49
CA LEU A 111 -8.33 -3.17 -8.31
C LEU A 111 -7.12 -2.37 -7.78
N GLY A 112 -6.98 -2.25 -6.46
CA GLY A 112 -5.77 -1.70 -5.85
C GLY A 112 -4.52 -2.53 -6.20
N GLY A 113 -4.66 -3.86 -6.16
CA GLY A 113 -3.64 -4.81 -6.61
C GLY A 113 -3.14 -4.55 -8.03
N LEU A 114 -4.08 -4.46 -8.97
CA LEU A 114 -3.79 -4.18 -10.37
C LEU A 114 -3.12 -2.82 -10.56
N ALA A 115 -3.59 -1.78 -9.87
CA ALA A 115 -2.98 -0.46 -9.94
C ALA A 115 -1.51 -0.45 -9.48
N MET A 116 -1.17 -1.14 -8.39
CA MET A 116 0.23 -1.27 -7.94
C MET A 116 1.10 -1.96 -9.00
N ILE A 117 0.62 -3.07 -9.56
CA ILE A 117 1.34 -3.83 -10.61
C ILE A 117 1.53 -2.95 -11.85
N SER A 118 0.48 -2.29 -12.33
CA SER A 118 0.54 -1.41 -13.49
C SER A 118 1.50 -0.24 -13.26
N GLY A 119 1.49 0.36 -12.06
CA GLY A 119 2.42 1.43 -11.71
C GLY A 119 3.87 0.97 -11.72
N LEU A 120 4.16 -0.21 -11.16
CA LEU A 120 5.52 -0.76 -11.12
C LEU A 120 6.02 -1.16 -12.52
N VAL A 121 5.20 -1.85 -13.31
CA VAL A 121 5.54 -2.26 -14.68
C VAL A 121 5.73 -1.04 -15.59
N HIS A 122 4.84 -0.04 -15.48
CA HIS A 122 4.96 1.20 -16.27
C HIS A 122 6.27 1.95 -15.99
N HIS A 123 6.81 1.84 -14.77
CA HIS A 123 8.12 2.40 -14.45
C HIS A 123 9.28 1.62 -15.08
N ALA A 124 9.17 0.29 -15.19
CA ALA A 124 10.26 -0.61 -15.60
C ALA A 124 10.52 -0.69 -17.11
N HIS A 125 9.60 -0.21 -17.96
CA HIS A 125 9.84 -0.10 -19.40
C HIS A 125 10.72 1.13 -19.68
N GLU A 126 12.01 0.87 -19.93
CA GLU A 126 13.01 1.82 -20.43
C GLU A 126 12.98 1.96 -21.95
#